data_AF-A0A7Z9KXU0-F1
#
_entry.id   AF-A0A7Z9KXU0-F1
#
_cell.length_a   1.000
_cell.length_b   1.000
_cell.length_c   1.000
_cell.angle_alpha   90.00
_cell.angle_beta   90.00
_cell.angle_gamma   90.00
#
_symmetry.space_group_name_H-M   'P 1'
#
loop_
_entity.id
_entity.type
_entity.pdbx_description
1 polymer ?
#
loop_
_entity_poly.entity_id
_entity_poly.type
_entity_poly.pdbx_seq_one_letter_code
_entity_poly.pdbx_strand_id
1 'polypeptide(L)'
;MTRGGWIAETDSTYNFIRSAGTIKAALPFGSGKDGGPSPIPAPLPYPVELASGDQLMVMCNSVSDREASLTVACTNGEYHVFAITPSGSGEHEFVSVLTGNGIGTTLQGRTCSHWMAWAGNNDAELTSSVMLLNGSGIPVGSLGFTASGGASACVFAPSGGVPIHLNSRAVFRTDG
;
A
#
# COMPACT_ATOMS: atom_id res chain seq x y z
N MET A 1 -19.54 -2.86 -9.95
CA MET A 1 -18.15 -2.84 -9.47
C MET A 1 -18.04 -3.87 -8.36
N THR A 2 -17.18 -4.88 -8.52
CA THR A 2 -16.97 -5.91 -7.50
C THR A 2 -16.26 -5.29 -6.30
N ARG A 3 -16.65 -5.68 -5.10
CA ARG A 3 -16.10 -5.17 -3.84
C ARG A 3 -15.47 -6.31 -3.06
N GLY A 4 -14.47 -5.99 -2.26
CA GLY A 4 -13.81 -6.95 -1.39
C GLY A 4 -13.12 -6.27 -0.23
N GLY A 5 -12.59 -7.09 0.66
CA GLY A 5 -11.61 -6.65 1.64
C GLY A 5 -11.38 -7.67 2.73
N TRP A 6 -10.44 -7.33 3.60
CA TRP A 6 -9.99 -8.16 4.71
C TRP A 6 -10.03 -7.35 6.01
N ILE A 7 -10.44 -7.95 7.12
CA ILE A 7 -10.43 -7.30 8.43
C ILE A 7 -9.69 -8.18 9.41
N ALA A 8 -8.80 -7.58 10.20
CA ALA A 8 -8.20 -8.19 11.36
C ALA A 8 -8.49 -7.34 12.61
N GLU A 9 -8.70 -8.01 13.75
CA GLU A 9 -8.84 -7.36 15.06
C GLU A 9 -7.48 -6.85 15.59
N THR A 10 -6.40 -7.57 15.30
CA THR A 10 -5.05 -7.06 15.51
C THR A 10 -4.63 -6.17 14.34
N ASP A 11 -3.51 -5.46 14.48
CA ASP A 11 -3.03 -4.64 13.39
C ASP A 11 -2.66 -5.51 12.17
N SER A 12 -2.94 -4.98 10.98
CA SER A 12 -2.66 -5.61 9.68
C SER A 12 -2.17 -4.55 8.72
N THR A 13 -0.99 -4.77 8.13
CA THR A 13 -0.31 -3.74 7.35
C THR A 13 -0.56 -3.85 5.85
N TYR A 14 -0.69 -5.06 5.31
CA TYR A 14 -1.09 -5.28 3.93
C TYR A 14 -1.67 -6.68 3.74
N ASN A 15 -2.36 -6.88 2.62
CA ASN A 15 -2.79 -8.19 2.16
C ASN A 15 -2.75 -8.27 0.64
N PHE A 16 -2.58 -9.47 0.11
CA PHE A 16 -2.67 -9.72 -1.33
C PHE A 16 -2.97 -11.18 -1.62
N ILE A 17 -3.58 -11.44 -2.78
CA ILE A 17 -3.74 -12.77 -3.34
C ILE A 17 -2.49 -13.09 -4.15
N ARG A 18 -1.78 -14.12 -3.74
CA ARG A 18 -0.63 -14.69 -4.46
C ARG A 18 -1.12 -15.78 -5.41
N SER A 19 -0.66 -15.72 -6.66
CA SER A 19 -0.91 -16.75 -7.67
C SER A 19 0.35 -16.93 -8.51
N ALA A 20 0.82 -18.18 -8.67
CA ALA A 20 2.02 -18.49 -9.45
C ALA A 20 3.27 -17.62 -9.13
N GLY A 21 3.43 -17.23 -7.87
CA GLY A 21 4.57 -16.41 -7.42
C GLY A 21 4.39 -14.90 -7.58
N THR A 22 3.31 -14.42 -8.21
CA THR A 22 3.02 -12.99 -8.39
C THR A 22 1.82 -12.54 -7.55
N ILE A 23 1.66 -11.22 -7.41
CA ILE A 23 0.46 -10.63 -6.81
C ILE A 23 -0.62 -10.58 -7.89
N LYS A 24 -1.67 -11.39 -7.71
CA LYS A 24 -2.82 -11.44 -8.61
C LYS A 24 -3.80 -10.30 -8.34
N ALA A 25 -4.02 -9.98 -7.07
CA ALA A 25 -4.77 -8.82 -6.63
C ALA A 25 -4.37 -8.41 -5.21
N ALA A 26 -4.57 -7.14 -4.85
CA ALA A 26 -4.50 -6.68 -3.47
C ALA A 26 -5.87 -6.14 -3.06
N LEU A 27 -6.28 -6.39 -1.82
CA LEU A 27 -7.63 -6.04 -1.35
C LEU A 27 -7.56 -4.84 -0.39
N PRO A 28 -8.58 -3.98 -0.37
CA PRO A 28 -8.83 -3.08 0.74
C PRO A 28 -8.82 -3.84 2.06
N PHE A 29 -8.40 -3.18 3.14
CA PHE A 29 -8.37 -3.84 4.44
C PHE A 29 -8.75 -2.93 5.59
N GLY A 30 -8.96 -3.53 6.76
CA GLY A 30 -9.25 -2.86 8.02
C GLY A 30 -8.33 -3.44 9.09
N SER A 31 -7.87 -2.58 9.99
CA SER A 31 -6.85 -2.88 10.99
C SER A 31 -7.18 -2.14 12.29
N GLY A 32 -6.93 -2.78 13.42
CA GLY A 32 -6.99 -2.17 14.75
C GLY A 32 -7.92 -2.88 15.72
N LYS A 33 -7.65 -2.69 17.03
CA LYS A 33 -8.15 -3.43 18.22
C LYS A 33 -9.68 -3.65 18.30
N ASP A 34 -10.49 -2.92 17.55
CA ASP A 34 -11.96 -3.04 17.50
C ASP A 34 -12.49 -3.21 16.05
N GLY A 35 -11.68 -3.70 15.12
CA GLY A 35 -11.99 -3.75 13.68
C GLY A 35 -11.92 -2.37 13.02
N GLY A 36 -10.88 -1.61 13.36
CA GLY A 36 -10.70 -0.19 13.03
C GLY A 36 -10.93 0.18 11.55
N PRO A 37 -11.35 1.42 11.33
CA PRO A 37 -12.38 1.87 10.38
C PRO A 37 -11.99 1.68 8.91
N SER A 38 -12.82 0.96 8.15
CA SER A 38 -12.74 0.92 6.70
C SER A 38 -14.11 0.53 6.11
N PRO A 39 -14.60 1.16 5.03
CA PRO A 39 -15.91 0.89 4.44
C PRO A 39 -15.87 -0.41 3.62
N ILE A 40 -15.48 -1.50 4.28
CA ILE A 40 -15.36 -2.83 3.70
C ILE A 40 -16.75 -3.48 3.68
N PRO A 41 -17.16 -4.11 2.57
CA PRO A 41 -16.39 -4.31 1.34
C PRO A 41 -16.27 -3.04 0.50
N ALA A 42 -15.05 -2.73 0.06
CA ALA A 42 -14.72 -1.54 -0.73
C ALA A 42 -14.44 -1.91 -2.20
N PRO A 43 -14.62 -0.97 -3.14
CA PRO A 43 -14.39 -1.25 -4.56
C PRO A 43 -12.96 -1.66 -4.89
N LEU A 44 -12.81 -2.64 -5.77
CA LEU A 44 -11.53 -3.01 -6.37
C LEU A 44 -11.34 -2.30 -7.71
N PRO A 45 -10.19 -1.66 -7.98
CA PRO A 45 -9.89 -1.06 -9.29
C PRO A 45 -10.01 -2.05 -10.45
N TYR A 46 -9.48 -3.26 -10.25
CA TYR A 46 -9.46 -4.35 -11.22
C TYR A 46 -9.80 -5.68 -10.52
N PRO A 47 -11.07 -6.10 -10.52
CA PRO A 47 -11.48 -7.37 -9.92
C PRO A 47 -10.83 -8.58 -10.62
N VAL A 48 -10.58 -9.65 -9.87
CA VAL A 48 -10.02 -10.91 -10.39
C VAL A 48 -10.88 -12.10 -9.98
N GLU A 49 -10.86 -13.14 -10.81
CA GLU A 49 -11.46 -14.44 -10.46
C GLU A 49 -10.44 -15.29 -9.69
N LEU A 50 -10.88 -15.89 -8.57
CA LEU A 50 -10.05 -16.81 -7.80
C LEU A 50 -9.98 -18.17 -8.49
N ALA A 51 -8.80 -18.76 -8.49
CA ALA A 51 -8.55 -20.11 -8.99
C ALA A 51 -7.97 -21.00 -7.89
N SER A 52 -8.07 -22.31 -8.07
CA SER A 52 -7.41 -23.26 -7.17
C SER A 52 -5.91 -23.00 -7.11
N GLY A 53 -5.34 -22.98 -5.90
CA GLY A 53 -3.93 -22.67 -5.67
C GLY A 53 -3.64 -21.19 -5.40
N ASP A 54 -4.62 -20.29 -5.57
CA ASP A 54 -4.50 -18.91 -5.10
C ASP A 54 -4.45 -18.88 -3.56
N GLN A 55 -3.57 -18.04 -3.01
CA GLN A 55 -3.39 -17.91 -1.56
C GLN A 55 -3.58 -16.46 -1.13
N LEU A 56 -4.41 -16.21 -0.13
CA LEU A 56 -4.47 -14.92 0.53
C LEU A 56 -3.29 -14.80 1.51
N MET A 57 -2.40 -13.88 1.24
CA MET A 57 -1.28 -13.50 2.09
C MET A 57 -1.68 -12.27 2.90
N VAL A 58 -1.47 -12.31 4.21
CA VAL A 58 -1.82 -11.22 5.12
C VAL A 58 -0.64 -10.97 6.04
N MET A 59 -0.28 -9.70 6.21
CA MET A 59 0.70 -9.27 7.19
C MET A 59 -0.04 -8.73 8.42
N CYS A 60 -0.20 -9.60 9.43
CA CYS A 60 -0.71 -9.20 10.73
C CYS A 60 0.47 -8.83 11.63
N ASN A 61 0.39 -7.68 12.27
CA ASN A 61 1.43 -7.12 13.10
C ASN A 61 0.97 -7.00 14.56
N SER A 62 1.95 -6.83 15.46
CA SER A 62 1.66 -6.39 16.82
C SER A 62 1.21 -4.93 16.82
N VAL A 63 0.43 -4.50 17.80
CA VAL A 63 -0.05 -3.11 17.91
C VAL A 63 1.06 -2.07 18.12
N SER A 64 2.26 -2.51 18.46
CA SER A 64 3.45 -1.64 18.59
C SER A 64 4.29 -1.59 17.31
N ASP A 65 3.99 -2.43 16.32
CA ASP A 65 4.78 -2.51 15.11
C ASP A 65 4.52 -1.30 14.20
N ARG A 66 5.60 -0.79 13.65
CA ARG A 66 5.63 0.41 12.80
C ARG A 66 5.74 0.05 11.33
N GLU A 67 5.44 -1.18 10.93
CA GLU A 67 5.42 -1.52 9.51
C GLU A 67 4.34 -0.69 8.79
N ALA A 68 4.75 -0.08 7.68
CA ALA A 68 3.95 0.77 6.84
C ALA A 68 3.87 0.16 5.43
N SER A 69 2.76 0.34 4.72
CA SER A 69 2.60 -0.22 3.36
C SER A 69 2.04 0.75 2.33
N LEU A 70 2.41 0.50 1.08
CA LEU A 70 1.84 1.11 -0.10
C LEU A 70 1.41 0.01 -1.07
N THR A 71 0.14 0.03 -1.46
CA THR A 71 -0.42 -0.85 -2.48
C THR A 71 -0.77 -0.03 -3.72
N VAL A 72 -0.36 -0.49 -4.89
CA VAL A 72 -0.54 0.18 -6.18
C VAL A 72 -1.28 -0.74 -7.15
N ALA A 73 -2.25 -0.17 -7.87
CA ALA A 73 -2.90 -0.82 -9.01
C ALA A 73 -2.58 -0.04 -10.30
N CYS A 74 -2.02 -0.72 -11.28
CA CYS A 74 -1.59 -0.14 -12.55
C CYS A 74 -2.69 -0.18 -13.61
N THR A 75 -2.62 0.69 -14.62
CA THR A 75 -3.64 0.80 -15.69
C THR A 75 -3.85 -0.49 -16.49
N ASN A 76 -2.90 -1.41 -16.46
CA ASN A 76 -2.97 -2.74 -17.09
C ASN A 76 -3.63 -3.82 -16.21
N GLY A 77 -4.14 -3.46 -15.02
CA GLY A 77 -4.78 -4.38 -14.10
C GLY A 77 -3.85 -5.09 -13.11
N GLU A 78 -2.54 -4.84 -13.18
CA GLU A 78 -1.57 -5.43 -12.25
C GLU A 78 -1.60 -4.74 -10.88
N TYR A 79 -1.43 -5.52 -9.82
CA TYR A 79 -1.33 -5.04 -8.43
C TYR A 79 0.05 -5.29 -7.87
N HIS A 80 0.52 -4.36 -7.04
CA HIS A 80 1.81 -4.46 -6.36
C HIS A 80 1.70 -3.93 -4.94
N VAL A 81 2.42 -4.58 -4.02
CA VAL A 81 2.48 -4.20 -2.61
C VAL A 81 3.93 -3.93 -2.25
N PHE A 82 4.13 -2.83 -1.53
CA PHE A 82 5.39 -2.37 -1.01
C PHE A 82 5.24 -2.12 0.49
N ALA A 83 6.30 -2.36 1.26
CA ALA A 83 6.30 -2.14 2.70
C ALA A 83 7.67 -1.68 3.18
N ILE A 84 7.69 -1.08 4.37
CA ILE A 84 8.90 -0.72 5.11
C ILE A 84 8.56 -0.57 6.59
N THR A 85 9.46 -0.96 7.48
CA THR A 85 9.43 -0.58 8.89
C THR A 85 10.42 0.56 9.10
N PRO A 86 9.95 1.80 9.35
CA PRO A 86 10.82 2.93 9.62
C PRO A 86 11.80 2.68 10.75
N SER A 87 13.01 3.22 10.60
CA SER A 87 14.00 3.24 11.67
C SER A 87 14.59 4.64 11.82
N GLY A 88 14.32 5.27 12.97
CA GLY A 88 14.74 6.64 13.25
C GLY A 88 13.96 7.69 12.48
N SER A 89 14.53 8.91 12.46
CA SER A 89 13.96 10.07 11.78
C SER A 89 14.43 10.18 10.34
N GLY A 90 13.62 10.83 9.50
CA GLY A 90 13.98 11.11 8.11
C GLY A 90 13.08 10.39 7.10
N GLU A 91 13.65 10.07 5.94
CA GLU A 91 12.94 9.53 4.79
C GLU A 91 13.03 8.00 4.73
N HIS A 92 11.88 7.35 4.57
CA HIS A 92 11.76 5.89 4.46
C HIS A 92 11.17 5.53 3.10
N GLU A 93 11.87 4.68 2.36
CA GLU A 93 11.45 4.24 1.03
C GLU A 93 10.74 2.89 1.09
N PHE A 94 9.59 2.80 0.43
CA PHE A 94 8.85 1.56 0.30
C PHE A 94 9.53 0.61 -0.69
N VAL A 95 9.66 -0.65 -0.30
CA VAL A 95 10.23 -1.72 -1.14
C VAL A 95 9.23 -2.85 -1.36
N SER A 96 9.32 -3.51 -2.52
CA SER A 96 8.40 -4.57 -2.92
C SER A 96 8.45 -5.73 -1.94
N VAL A 97 7.28 -6.17 -1.46
CA VAL A 97 7.19 -7.32 -0.53
C VAL A 97 7.61 -8.66 -1.17
N LEU A 98 7.70 -8.71 -2.51
CA LEU A 98 8.15 -9.91 -3.22
C LEU A 98 9.64 -9.91 -3.54
N THR A 99 10.25 -8.73 -3.75
CA THR A 99 11.60 -8.63 -4.34
C THR A 99 12.57 -7.75 -3.56
N GLY A 100 12.10 -6.91 -2.63
CA GLY A 100 12.93 -5.92 -1.94
C GLY A 100 13.34 -4.72 -2.81
N ASN A 101 12.89 -4.65 -4.07
CA ASN A 101 13.20 -3.54 -4.96
C ASN A 101 12.25 -2.35 -4.76
N GLY A 102 12.73 -1.13 -4.98
CA GLY A 102 11.89 0.07 -4.96
C GLY A 102 10.87 0.12 -6.11
N ILE A 103 9.93 1.07 -6.02
CA ILE A 103 8.83 1.21 -6.99
C ILE A 103 9.31 1.47 -8.42
N GLY A 104 10.36 2.27 -8.60
CA GLY A 104 10.88 2.61 -9.92
C GLY A 104 11.46 1.41 -10.66
N THR A 105 12.20 0.54 -9.95
CA THR A 105 12.72 -0.72 -10.52
C THR A 105 11.61 -1.73 -10.77
N THR A 106 10.62 -1.80 -9.88
CA THR A 106 9.53 -2.77 -9.97
C THR A 106 8.53 -2.44 -11.08
N LEU A 107 8.22 -1.15 -11.27
CA LEU A 107 7.12 -0.67 -12.11
C LEU A 107 7.54 0.26 -13.24
N GLN A 108 8.82 0.27 -13.63
CA GLN A 108 9.30 1.12 -14.72
C GLN A 108 8.41 0.98 -15.97
N GLY A 109 7.93 2.10 -16.50
CA GLY A 109 7.10 2.14 -17.71
C GLY A 109 5.63 1.74 -17.47
N ARG A 110 5.22 1.52 -16.23
CA ARG A 110 3.82 1.38 -15.84
C ARG A 110 3.22 2.72 -15.43
N THR A 111 1.90 2.79 -15.42
CA THR A 111 1.15 3.94 -14.91
C THR A 111 0.33 3.49 -13.70
N CYS A 112 0.59 4.11 -12.55
CA CYS A 112 -0.24 3.96 -11.36
C CYS A 112 -1.61 4.57 -11.66
N SER A 113 -2.68 3.78 -11.52
CA SER A 113 -4.06 4.26 -11.70
C SER A 113 -4.69 4.55 -10.34
N HIS A 114 -4.49 3.64 -9.39
CA HIS A 114 -5.03 3.72 -8.03
C HIS A 114 -3.96 3.26 -7.05
N TRP A 115 -4.09 3.74 -5.82
CA TRP A 115 -3.20 3.39 -4.74
C TRP A 115 -3.93 3.48 -3.40
N MET A 116 -3.36 2.79 -2.43
CA MET A 116 -3.85 2.69 -1.07
C MET A 116 -2.63 2.56 -0.18
N ALA A 117 -2.65 3.13 1.02
CA ALA A 117 -1.52 3.05 1.92
C ALA A 117 -2.00 2.99 3.38
N TRP A 118 -1.24 2.29 4.22
CA TRP A 118 -1.45 2.20 5.66
C TRP A 118 -0.20 2.47 6.47
N ALA A 119 -0.31 3.35 7.47
CA ALA A 119 0.83 3.83 8.24
C ALA A 119 1.32 2.86 9.32
N GLY A 120 0.58 1.80 9.65
CA GLY A 120 0.84 1.03 10.86
C GLY A 120 0.78 1.93 12.09
N ASN A 121 1.54 1.61 13.14
CA ASN A 121 1.59 2.43 14.36
C ASN A 121 2.59 3.61 14.25
N ASN A 122 2.60 4.34 13.12
CA ASN A 122 3.48 5.51 12.92
C ASN A 122 2.78 6.87 13.06
N ASP A 123 1.48 6.88 13.38
CA ASP A 123 0.66 8.09 13.27
C ASP A 123 1.15 9.29 14.08
N ALA A 124 1.76 9.03 15.24
CA ALA A 124 2.28 10.09 16.09
C ALA A 124 3.59 10.68 15.54
N GLU A 125 4.32 9.92 14.73
CA GLU A 125 5.66 10.25 14.24
C GLU A 125 5.67 10.71 12.77
N LEU A 126 4.54 10.64 12.06
CA LEU A 126 4.47 11.02 10.65
C LEU A 126 4.67 12.52 10.44
N THR A 127 5.64 12.87 9.60
CA THR A 127 5.91 14.26 9.18
C THR A 127 5.58 14.54 7.71
N SER A 128 5.20 13.50 6.95
CA SER A 128 4.70 13.65 5.59
C SER A 128 3.67 12.59 5.23
N SER A 129 2.91 12.87 4.17
CA SER A 129 2.15 11.84 3.44
C SER A 129 3.09 10.92 2.65
N VAL A 130 2.53 9.89 2.00
CA VAL A 130 3.26 9.14 0.98
C VAL A 130 3.45 10.05 -0.23
N MET A 131 4.70 10.20 -0.67
CA MET A 131 5.08 10.96 -1.85
C MET A 131 5.71 10.02 -2.87
N LEU A 132 5.26 10.12 -4.12
CA LEU A 132 5.94 9.54 -5.27
C LEU A 132 6.85 10.61 -5.84
N LEU A 133 8.16 10.42 -5.71
CA LEU A 133 9.19 11.32 -6.21
C LEU A 133 9.67 10.85 -7.58
N ASN A 134 9.98 11.79 -8.46
CA ASN A 134 10.72 11.51 -9.70
C ASN A 134 12.24 11.44 -9.45
N GLY A 135 13.01 11.21 -10.51
CA GLY A 135 14.47 11.14 -10.46
C GLY A 135 15.20 12.37 -9.93
N SER A 136 14.55 13.53 -9.95
CA SER A 136 15.10 14.79 -9.41
C SER A 136 14.63 15.05 -7.97
N GLY A 137 13.92 14.11 -7.34
CA GLY A 137 13.36 14.26 -5.99
C GLY A 137 12.10 15.12 -5.92
N ILE A 138 11.49 15.47 -7.06
CA ILE A 138 10.28 16.30 -7.09
C ILE A 138 9.04 15.40 -6.94
N PRO A 139 8.10 15.71 -6.03
CA PRO A 139 6.84 14.98 -5.93
C PRO A 139 6.02 15.07 -7.22
N VAL A 140 5.65 13.91 -7.76
CA VAL A 140 4.77 13.74 -8.94
C VAL A 140 3.43 13.11 -8.57
N GLY A 141 3.25 12.74 -7.30
CA GLY A 141 1.98 12.32 -6.73
C GLY A 141 2.08 12.21 -5.21
N SER A 142 0.94 12.24 -4.52
CA SER A 142 0.86 12.04 -3.08
C SER A 142 -0.42 11.34 -2.65
N LEU A 143 -0.35 10.58 -1.57
CA LEU A 143 -1.49 9.91 -0.95
C LEU A 143 -1.47 10.13 0.57
N GLY A 144 -2.60 10.57 1.13
CA GLY A 144 -2.78 10.64 2.59
C GLY A 144 -2.59 9.28 3.24
N PHE A 145 -1.92 9.27 4.40
CA PHE A 145 -1.38 8.06 5.00
C PHE A 145 -1.46 8.18 6.52
N THR A 146 -2.50 7.64 7.13
CA THR A 146 -2.70 7.68 8.59
C THR A 146 -3.49 6.45 9.01
N ALA A 147 -3.10 5.80 10.10
CA ALA A 147 -3.82 4.74 10.77
C ALA A 147 -5.12 5.23 11.47
N SER A 148 -5.13 6.47 11.91
CA SER A 148 -6.26 7.19 12.51
C SER A 148 -7.22 7.78 11.48
N GLY A 149 -6.97 7.57 10.18
CA GLY A 149 -7.67 8.17 9.04
C GLY A 149 -9.14 7.78 8.88
N GLY A 150 -9.72 7.05 9.84
CA GLY A 150 -11.13 6.70 9.79
C GLY A 150 -11.46 5.80 8.59
N ALA A 151 -12.70 5.87 8.12
CA ALA A 151 -13.20 5.09 6.98
C ALA A 151 -12.60 5.50 5.61
N SER A 152 -11.52 6.28 5.59
CA SER A 152 -10.80 6.67 4.36
C SER A 152 -9.44 5.98 4.24
N ALA A 153 -8.95 5.36 5.33
CA ALA A 153 -7.74 4.56 5.30
C ALA A 153 -8.01 3.19 4.65
N CYS A 154 -6.98 2.59 4.06
CA CYS A 154 -7.05 1.22 3.53
C CYS A 154 -8.13 0.97 2.46
N VAL A 155 -8.45 1.98 1.66
CA VAL A 155 -9.22 1.87 0.42
C VAL A 155 -8.45 2.46 -0.76
N PHE A 156 -8.70 1.94 -1.96
CA PHE A 156 -8.06 2.46 -3.16
C PHE A 156 -8.59 3.85 -3.53
N ALA A 157 -7.69 4.82 -3.58
CA ALA A 157 -7.93 6.14 -4.12
C ALA A 157 -7.36 6.23 -5.54
N PRO A 158 -8.00 6.99 -6.46
CA PRO A 158 -7.40 7.30 -7.75
C PRO A 158 -6.13 8.13 -7.55
N SER A 159 -5.09 7.80 -8.31
CA SER A 159 -3.81 8.53 -8.29
C SER A 159 -3.73 9.66 -9.33
N GLY A 160 -4.70 9.72 -10.24
CA GLY A 160 -4.66 10.62 -11.39
C GLY A 160 -3.85 10.11 -12.58
N GLY A 161 -3.38 8.85 -12.56
CA GLY A 161 -2.66 8.25 -13.67
C GLY A 161 -1.17 8.59 -13.67
N VAL A 162 -0.50 8.46 -12.53
CA VAL A 162 0.92 8.86 -12.40
C VAL A 162 1.85 7.86 -13.09
N PRO A 163 2.65 8.27 -14.07
CA PRO A 163 3.63 7.40 -14.71
C PRO A 163 4.79 7.08 -13.76
N ILE A 164 5.26 5.84 -13.77
CA ILE A 164 6.40 5.39 -12.98
C ILE A 164 7.63 5.26 -13.87
N HIS A 165 8.68 6.01 -13.53
CA HIS A 165 9.99 5.97 -14.19
C HIS A 165 10.97 5.12 -13.37
N LEU A 166 12.09 4.70 -13.99
CA LEU A 166 13.07 3.83 -13.33
C LEU A 166 13.59 4.38 -12.01
N ASN A 167 13.80 5.70 -11.97
CA ASN A 167 14.30 6.45 -10.82
C ASN A 167 13.19 7.02 -9.94
N SER A 168 11.94 6.58 -10.12
CA SER A 168 10.85 6.94 -9.22
C SER A 168 11.00 6.25 -7.86
N ARG A 169 10.74 6.99 -6.79
CA ARG A 169 10.81 6.51 -5.41
C ARG A 169 9.50 6.82 -4.69
N ALA A 170 8.95 5.86 -3.96
CA ALA A 170 7.80 6.09 -3.10
C ALA A 170 8.28 6.15 -1.66
N VAL A 171 8.05 7.27 -0.99
CA VAL A 171 8.62 7.55 0.32
C VAL A 171 7.62 8.20 1.25
N PHE A 172 7.88 8.14 2.56
CA PHE A 172 7.28 9.00 3.57
C PHE A 172 8.34 9.40 4.60
N ARG A 173 7.99 10.30 5.52
CA ARG A 173 8.93 10.80 6.53
C ARG A 173 8.38 10.68 7.95
N THR A 174 9.29 10.43 8.89
CA THR A 174 9.02 10.37 10.33
C THR A 174 9.97 11.26 11.13
N ASP A 175 9.59 11.68 12.33
CA ASP A 175 10.44 12.46 13.26
C ASP A 175 11.23 11.60 14.27
N GLY A 176 10.91 10.30 14.39
CA GLY A 176 11.70 9.31 15.12
C GLY A 176 10.96 8.68 16.29
#